data_AF-A0A1F4AEK5-F1
#
_entry.id   AF-A0A1F4AEK5-F1
#
_cell.length_a   1.000
_cell.length_b   1.000
_cell.length_c   1.000
_cell.angle_alpha   90.00
_cell.angle_beta   90.00
_cell.angle_gamma   90.00
#
_symmetry.space_group_name_H-M   'P 1'
#
loop_
_entity.id
_entity.type
_entity.pdbx_description
1 polymer ?
#
loop_
_entity_poly.entity_id
_entity_poly.type
_entity_poly.pdbx_seq_one_letter_code
_entity_poly.pdbx_strand_id
1 'polypeptide(L)' 'MADPARDDGLTADELDDGIPFMQQLLDNPFILLFLGVVTPTVLYVIWGVMEIVGIPVAK' A
#
# COMPACT_ATOMS: atom_id res chain seq x y z
N MET A 1 27.34 -43.18 9.63
CA MET A 1 25.95 -43.41 9.22
C MET A 1 25.42 -42.06 8.74
N ALA A 2 25.40 -41.85 7.42
CA ALA A 2 24.78 -40.67 6.83
C ALA A 2 23.28 -40.94 6.72
N ASP A 3 22.46 -40.01 7.23
CA ASP A 3 21.00 -40.05 7.11
C ASP A 3 20.62 -39.49 5.72
N PRO A 4 20.05 -40.30 4.80
CA PRO A 4 19.72 -39.87 3.44
C PRO A 4 18.30 -39.31 3.30
N ALA A 5 17.61 -38.91 4.38
CA ALA A 5 16.19 -38.57 4.34
C ALA A 5 15.78 -37.27 5.08
N ARG A 6 16.59 -36.20 4.99
CA ARG A 6 16.05 -34.84 5.21
C ARG A 6 16.00 -34.09 3.89
N ASP A 7 15.06 -34.53 3.06
CA ASP A 7 14.23 -33.64 2.26
C ASP A 7 13.26 -32.98 3.25
N ASP A 8 13.66 -31.88 3.87
CA ASP A 8 12.75 -30.92 4.47
C ASP A 8 12.33 -29.91 3.40
N GLY A 9 11.71 -30.42 2.33
CA GLY A 9 11.08 -29.67 1.28
C GLY A 9 9.88 -28.89 1.79
N LEU A 10 10.12 -27.91 2.66
CA LEU A 10 9.24 -26.76 2.85
C LEU A 10 9.11 -26.12 1.47
N THR A 11 8.06 -26.50 0.75
CA THR A 11 7.72 -25.86 -0.51
C THR A 11 7.51 -24.38 -0.22
N ALA A 12 8.02 -23.49 -1.07
CA ALA A 12 7.91 -22.05 -0.85
C ALA A 12 6.46 -21.58 -0.57
N ASP A 13 5.48 -22.34 -1.07
CA ASP A 13 4.05 -22.17 -0.81
C ASP A 13 3.66 -22.29 0.69
N GLU A 14 4.30 -23.16 1.49
CA GLU A 14 3.98 -23.30 2.93
C GLU A 14 4.49 -22.13 3.79
N LEU A 15 5.43 -21.32 3.27
CA LEU A 15 5.91 -20.12 3.95
C LEU A 15 5.02 -18.90 3.71
N ASP A 16 4.26 -18.89 2.61
CA ASP A 16 3.38 -17.77 2.21
C ASP A 16 2.00 -17.82 2.89
N ASP A 17 1.58 -18.98 3.41
CA ASP A 17 0.29 -19.22 4.08
C ASP A 17 0.09 -18.40 5.38
N GLY A 18 1.13 -17.70 5.85
CA GLY A 18 1.13 -16.96 7.12
C GLY A 18 1.23 -15.43 7.00
N ILE A 19 1.43 -14.84 5.83
CA ILE A 19 1.75 -13.41 5.74
C ILE A 19 0.49 -12.56 5.94
N PRO A 20 0.39 -11.76 7.03
CA PRO A 20 -0.79 -10.96 7.31
C PRO A 20 -1.05 -9.93 6.21
N PHE A 21 -2.32 -9.72 5.85
CA PHE A 21 -2.73 -8.79 4.79
C PHE A 21 -2.15 -7.37 4.94
N MET A 22 -2.10 -6.87 6.18
CA MET A 22 -1.53 -5.54 6.45
C MET A 22 -0.04 -5.47 6.09
N GLN A 23 0.70 -6.57 6.27
CA GLN A 23 2.11 -6.66 5.93
C GLN A 23 2.29 -6.63 4.40
N GLN A 24 1.50 -7.39 3.66
CA GLN A 24 1.49 -7.34 2.18
C GLN A 24 1.15 -5.95 1.64
N LEU A 25 0.26 -5.20 2.32
CA LEU A 25 -0.12 -3.84 1.96
C LEU A 25 1.03 -2.83 2.18
N LEU A 26 1.75 -2.96 3.29
CA LEU A 26 2.87 -2.08 3.65
C LEU A 26 4.19 -2.48 2.97
N ASP A 27 4.34 -3.73 2.55
CA ASP A 27 5.52 -4.23 1.84
C ASP A 27 5.56 -3.80 0.36
N ASN A 28 4.44 -3.30 -0.19
CA ASN A 28 4.38 -2.79 -1.55
C ASN A 28 4.71 -1.29 -1.59
N PRO A 29 5.92 -0.89 -2.03
CA PRO A 29 6.34 0.51 -2.04
C PRO A 29 5.49 1.38 -2.99
N PHE A 30 4.89 0.81 -4.04
CA PHE A 30 4.03 1.57 -4.95
C PHE A 30 2.68 1.89 -4.31
N ILE A 31 2.15 1.01 -3.47
CA ILE A 31 0.92 1.29 -2.70
C ILE A 31 1.19 2.40 -1.70
N LEU A 32 2.32 2.33 -0.99
CA LEU A 32 2.72 3.39 -0.05
C LEU A 32 2.97 4.72 -0.76
N LEU A 33 3.63 4.70 -1.92
CA LEU A 33 3.87 5.90 -2.74
C LEU A 33 2.55 6.47 -3.27
N PHE A 34 1.66 5.61 -3.78
CA PHE A 34 0.35 6.02 -4.25
C PHE A 34 -0.44 6.69 -3.13
N LEU A 35 -0.55 6.04 -1.97
CA LEU A 35 -1.26 6.61 -0.82
C LEU A 35 -0.61 7.93 -0.36
N GLY A 36 0.72 7.98 -0.33
CA GLY A 36 1.50 9.16 0.08
C GLY A 36 1.34 10.36 -0.84
N VAL A 37 1.18 10.15 -2.15
CA VAL A 37 0.97 11.24 -3.12
C VAL A 37 -0.52 11.56 -3.27
N VAL A 38 -1.36 10.55 -3.43
CA VAL A 38 -2.79 10.74 -3.71
C VAL A 38 -3.53 11.37 -2.54
N THR A 39 -3.22 10.98 -1.30
CA THR A 39 -3.88 11.55 -0.11
C THR A 39 -3.75 13.08 -0.05
N PRO A 40 -2.55 13.67 -0.03
CA PRO A 40 -2.42 15.12 -0.01
C PRO A 40 -2.94 15.76 -1.31
N THR A 41 -2.71 15.16 -2.48
CA THR A 41 -3.19 15.72 -3.75
C THR A 41 -4.70 15.88 -3.77
N VAL A 42 -5.46 14.83 -3.42
CA VAL A 42 -6.92 14.88 -3.41
C VAL A 42 -7.42 15.86 -2.36
N LEU A 43 -6.85 15.84 -1.16
CA LEU A 43 -7.21 16.77 -0.09
C LEU A 43 -7.01 18.23 -0.52
N TYR A 44 -5.84 18.58 -1.05
CA TYR A 44 -5.54 19.95 -1.49
C TYR A 44 -6.36 20.37 -2.70
N VAL A 45 -6.64 19.46 -3.64
CA VAL A 45 -7.50 19.77 -4.80
C VAL A 45 -8.91 20.08 -4.33
N ILE A 46 -9.51 19.23 -3.50
CA ILE A 46 -10.87 19.48 -2.97
C ILE A 46 -10.90 20.77 -2.18
N TRP A 47 -9.91 20.97 -1.29
CA TRP A 47 -9.82 22.19 -0.49
C TRP A 47 -9.69 23.45 -1.37
N GLY A 48 -8.81 23.43 -2.37
CA GLY A 48 -8.63 24.55 -3.29
C GLY A 48 -9.87 24.82 -4.16
N VAL A 49 -10.58 23.78 -4.60
CA VAL A 49 -11.85 23.94 -5.34
C VAL A 49 -12.90 24.61 -4.46
N MET A 50 -13.03 24.18 -3.19
CA MET A 50 -13.95 24.81 -2.23
C MET A 50 -13.60 26.28 -2.00
N GLU A 51 -12.31 26.63 -1.92
CA GLU A 51 -11.84 28.01 -1.82
C GLU A 51 -12.27 28.83 -3.04
N ILE A 52 -12.03 28.32 -4.26
CA ILE A 52 -12.37 29.03 -5.51
C ILE A 52 -13.87 29.28 -5.64
N VAL A 53 -14.72 28.29 -5.33
CA VAL A 53 -16.18 28.42 -5.39
C VAL A 53 -16.70 29.46 -4.39
N GLY A 54 -16.01 29.63 -3.26
CA GLY A 54 -16.35 30.62 -2.24
C GLY A 54 -15.96 32.06 -2.59
N ILE A 55 -15.11 32.28 -3.61
CA ILE A 55 -14.70 33.63 -4.00
C ILE A 55 -15.87 34.31 -4.71
N PRO A 56 -16.38 35.44 -4.18
CA PRO A 56 -17.43 36.19 -4.85
C PRO A 56 -16.89 36.77 -6.15
N VAL A 57 -17.54 36.44 -7.27
CA VAL A 57 -17.24 37.05 -8.55
C VAL A 57 -17.69 38.50 -8.49
N ALA A 58 -16.75 39.44 -8.51
CA ALA A 58 -17.04 40.87 -8.50
C ALA A 58 -18.01 41.23 -9.64
N LYS A 59 -19.02 42.05 -9.32
CA LYS A 59 -20.04 42.50 -10.26
C LYS A 59 -19.53 43.59 -11.19
#